data_AF-A0A7C5TDE9-F1
#
_entry.id   AF-A0A7C5TDE9-F1
#
_cell.length_a   1.000
_cell.length_b   1.000
_cell.length_c   1.000
_cell.angle_alpha   90.00
_cell.angle_beta   90.00
_cell.angle_gamma   90.00
#
_symmetry.space_group_name_H-M   'P 1'
#
loop_
_entity.id
_entity.type
_entity.pdbx_description
1 polymer ?
#
loop_
_entity_poly.entity_id
_entity_poly.type
_entity_poly.pdbx_seq_one_letter_code
_entity_poly.pdbx_strand_id
1 'polypeptide(L)'
;MWPLAWLLTYGGADCSLWSHVYRVCMESELCSELAKTLTDELKNIGVSAMHRVRCIAKGGFKINGSPKMGKDPMTIKEGQELNNEASLPQPTQAGRIELCQGLIEEAIKCLENNDKQCVTRLIEELVRNQCHNGYAVGKETADKVKDLVRDLWLRSDSDNEYRCRLLMMFRDLGISRNWFRSIFNIGTKWLDRWLRRCGISWKGRAMRNDVVRQLEDLLRERFGWDEIKTCESMWEYIGIDTKVFRKYGIEPCVWLSGLELLSDLRKPYWLGMRASDLTARRRGRAIELIINTTNSIDAVFFAKILSMIKTPSIKIEWERGAPRMKHVSKSIVLTYYIALGVNEWPWPTRLSTNELKEIIENFDDEELAMFVAGLIDGDGSIRFKGTAFVIITTCKACPKRIIDVLKEVIVRRFGIVGSINSYETEDALTFNDEDAVRLLRRVVKYIHHPLRRLRAELILALYDGRISPEELEELYKIIKYERGRDDVKRNRGLEVLAQAAPQTHTHGESNPKHGI
;
A
#
# COMPACT_ATOMS: atom_id res chain seq x y z
N MET A 1 0.47 2.47 -0.09
CA MET A 1 0.97 1.46 -1.06
C MET A 1 -0.13 0.47 -1.42
N TRP A 2 -0.62 0.59 -2.65
CA TRP A 2 -1.71 -0.18 -3.26
C TRP A 2 -1.40 -1.65 -3.60
N PRO A 3 -2.40 -2.52 -3.84
CA PRO A 3 -2.20 -3.85 -4.43
C PRO A 3 -1.44 -3.79 -5.76
N LEU A 4 -1.71 -2.84 -6.65
CA LEU A 4 -0.97 -2.73 -7.92
C LEU A 4 0.52 -2.40 -7.69
N ALA A 5 0.83 -1.42 -6.84
CA ALA A 5 2.21 -1.10 -6.48
C ALA A 5 2.92 -2.30 -5.82
N TRP A 6 2.20 -3.06 -4.98
CA TRP A 6 2.70 -4.30 -4.41
C TRP A 6 2.97 -5.36 -5.48
N LEU A 7 2.05 -5.58 -6.43
CA LEU A 7 2.20 -6.53 -7.54
C LEU A 7 3.42 -6.21 -8.40
N LEU A 8 3.63 -4.92 -8.72
CA LEU A 8 4.76 -4.42 -9.50
C LEU A 8 6.11 -4.63 -8.80
N THR A 9 6.10 -4.61 -7.47
CA THR A 9 7.32 -4.71 -6.64
C THR A 9 7.47 -6.06 -5.94
N TYR A 10 6.60 -7.03 -6.23
CA TYR A 10 6.62 -8.34 -5.60
C TYR A 10 7.85 -9.14 -6.03
N GLY A 11 8.75 -9.38 -5.09
CA GLY A 11 9.94 -10.22 -5.26
C GLY A 11 9.81 -11.63 -4.66
N GLY A 12 8.64 -12.01 -4.16
CA GLY A 12 8.43 -13.29 -3.48
C GLY A 12 8.25 -14.47 -4.45
N ALA A 13 8.19 -15.68 -3.88
CA ALA A 13 8.02 -16.93 -4.64
C ALA A 13 6.60 -17.51 -4.58
N ASP A 14 5.68 -16.93 -3.79
CA ASP A 14 4.31 -17.39 -3.65
C ASP A 14 3.44 -16.86 -4.80
N CYS A 15 3.37 -17.65 -5.86
CA CYS A 15 2.59 -17.32 -7.04
C CYS A 15 1.09 -17.48 -6.88
N SER A 16 0.64 -18.24 -5.87
CA SER A 16 -0.78 -18.33 -5.54
C SER A 16 -1.26 -17.01 -4.95
N LEU A 17 -0.51 -16.48 -3.98
CA LEU A 17 -0.77 -15.17 -3.40
C LEU A 17 -0.75 -14.06 -4.46
N TRP A 18 0.31 -14.02 -5.28
CA TRP A 18 0.41 -13.01 -6.33
C TRP A 18 -0.78 -13.06 -7.30
N SER A 19 -1.18 -14.26 -7.73
CA SER A 19 -2.32 -14.43 -8.65
C SER A 19 -3.63 -14.01 -8.00
N HIS A 20 -3.79 -14.26 -6.71
CA HIS A 20 -4.98 -13.81 -5.97
C HIS A 20 -5.04 -12.29 -5.88
N VAL A 21 -3.95 -11.62 -5.50
CA VAL A 21 -3.87 -10.16 -5.42
C VAL A 21 -4.09 -9.52 -6.80
N TYR A 22 -3.54 -10.12 -7.86
CA TYR A 22 -3.77 -9.68 -9.23
C TYR A 22 -5.25 -9.78 -9.62
N ARG A 23 -5.89 -10.92 -9.35
CA ARG A 23 -7.32 -11.11 -9.60
C ARG A 23 -8.16 -10.05 -8.89
N VAL A 24 -7.91 -9.82 -7.60
CA VAL A 24 -8.63 -8.78 -6.83
C VAL A 24 -8.42 -7.38 -7.42
N CYS A 25 -7.21 -7.05 -7.86
CA CYS A 25 -6.96 -5.79 -8.56
C CYS A 25 -7.73 -5.71 -9.89
N MET A 26 -7.77 -6.78 -10.69
CA MET A 26 -8.46 -6.76 -11.97
C MET A 26 -9.99 -6.78 -11.85
N GLU A 27 -10.53 -7.24 -10.73
CA GLU A 27 -11.96 -7.15 -10.39
C GLU A 27 -12.38 -5.76 -9.89
N SER A 28 -11.42 -4.92 -9.49
CA SER A 28 -11.65 -3.53 -9.14
C SER A 28 -11.56 -2.65 -10.38
N GLU A 29 -12.57 -1.82 -10.63
CA GLU A 29 -12.60 -0.87 -11.73
C GLU A 29 -11.35 0.02 -11.71
N LEU A 30 -11.14 0.74 -10.60
CA LEU A 30 -10.00 1.63 -10.40
C LEU A 30 -8.64 0.92 -10.59
N CYS A 31 -8.48 -0.26 -9.98
CA CYS A 31 -7.22 -1.01 -10.08
C CYS A 31 -6.96 -1.58 -11.47
N SER A 32 -8.00 -2.06 -12.13
CA SER A 32 -7.91 -2.55 -13.51
C SER A 32 -7.62 -1.43 -14.51
N GLU A 33 -8.24 -0.25 -14.35
CA GLU A 33 -8.06 0.89 -15.25
C GLU A 33 -6.69 1.52 -15.10
N LEU A 34 -6.20 1.66 -13.87
CA LEU A 34 -4.83 2.13 -13.67
C LEU A 34 -3.81 1.10 -14.20
N ALA A 35 -4.05 -0.20 -14.03
CA ALA A 35 -3.19 -1.23 -14.60
C ALA A 35 -3.15 -1.18 -16.15
N LYS A 36 -4.29 -0.92 -16.81
CA LYS A 36 -4.36 -0.71 -18.27
C LYS A 36 -3.57 0.54 -18.67
N THR A 37 -3.82 1.67 -18.00
CA THR A 37 -3.15 2.95 -18.26
C THR A 37 -1.64 2.84 -18.14
N LEU A 38 -1.15 2.17 -17.09
CA LEU A 38 0.28 1.90 -16.94
C LEU A 38 0.81 0.99 -18.03
N THR A 39 0.07 -0.01 -18.49
CA THR A 39 0.55 -0.89 -19.56
C THR A 39 0.78 -0.12 -20.86
N ASP A 40 0.00 0.92 -21.11
CA ASP A 40 0.15 1.80 -22.27
C ASP A 40 1.26 2.86 -22.07
N GLU A 41 1.42 3.41 -20.87
CA GLU A 41 2.50 4.35 -20.55
C GLU A 41 3.88 3.65 -20.38
N LEU A 42 3.92 2.41 -19.90
CA LEU A 42 5.15 1.61 -19.78
C LEU A 42 5.76 1.28 -21.15
N LYS A 43 4.97 1.33 -22.24
CA LYS A 43 5.50 1.29 -23.62
C LYS A 43 6.34 2.54 -23.96
N ASN A 44 6.08 3.67 -23.31
CA ASN A 44 6.73 4.96 -23.58
C ASN A 44 7.82 5.34 -22.57
N ILE A 45 7.78 4.86 -21.33
CA ILE A 45 8.64 5.37 -20.24
C ILE A 45 9.89 4.50 -19.98
N GLY A 46 10.17 3.46 -20.78
CA GLY A 46 11.42 2.69 -20.65
C GLY A 46 11.61 2.04 -19.27
N VAL A 47 10.52 1.82 -18.54
CA VAL A 47 10.53 1.29 -17.18
C VAL A 47 10.65 -0.23 -17.26
N SER A 48 11.90 -0.72 -17.26
CA SER A 48 12.25 -2.12 -17.00
C SER A 48 11.93 -2.56 -15.53
N ALA A 49 10.90 -1.96 -14.89
CA ALA A 49 10.68 -2.07 -13.44
C ALA A 49 9.61 -3.07 -13.01
N MET A 50 8.97 -3.80 -13.92
CA MET A 50 8.42 -5.08 -13.48
C MET A 50 9.62 -6.00 -13.25
N HIS A 51 9.88 -6.36 -11.99
CA HIS A 51 10.36 -7.71 -11.73
C HIS A 51 9.47 -8.58 -12.62
N ARG A 52 9.99 -9.27 -13.64
CA ARG A 52 9.19 -10.31 -14.31
C ARG A 52 8.89 -11.27 -13.18
N VAL A 53 7.73 -11.10 -12.57
CA VAL A 53 7.36 -11.82 -11.37
C VAL A 53 7.44 -13.26 -11.82
N ARG A 54 8.21 -14.07 -11.08
CA ARG A 54 8.44 -15.50 -11.41
C ARG A 54 7.13 -16.22 -11.75
N CYS A 55 6.03 -15.70 -11.21
CA CYS A 55 4.65 -16.13 -11.36
C CYS A 55 4.03 -15.84 -12.73
N ILE A 56 4.36 -14.73 -13.39
CA ILE A 56 3.89 -14.43 -14.76
C ILE A 56 4.46 -15.45 -15.75
N ALA A 57 5.75 -15.81 -15.58
CA ALA A 57 6.43 -16.78 -16.46
C ALA A 57 6.00 -18.24 -16.23
N LYS A 58 5.55 -18.60 -15.02
CA LYS A 58 5.05 -19.95 -14.70
C LYS A 58 3.58 -20.18 -15.06
N GLY A 59 2.81 -19.11 -15.31
CA GLY A 59 1.35 -19.16 -15.38
C GLY A 59 0.70 -18.97 -16.74
N GLY A 60 1.43 -18.92 -17.86
CA GLY A 60 0.83 -18.87 -19.21
C GLY A 60 -0.17 -17.70 -19.46
N PHE A 61 -0.13 -16.64 -18.65
CA PHE A 61 -1.08 -15.52 -18.72
C PHE A 61 -0.68 -14.57 -19.85
N LYS A 62 -1.54 -14.47 -20.88
CA LYS A 62 -1.47 -13.44 -21.92
C LYS A 62 -2.11 -12.16 -21.40
N ILE A 63 -1.35 -11.07 -21.40
CA ILE A 63 -1.78 -9.73 -20.95
C ILE A 63 -2.90 -9.13 -21.83
N ASN A 64 -3.19 -9.74 -23.00
CA ASN A 64 -4.19 -9.26 -23.96
C ASN A 64 -5.42 -10.18 -24.12
N GLY A 65 -5.75 -11.00 -23.12
CA GLY A 65 -6.92 -11.88 -23.18
C GLY A 65 -7.89 -11.60 -22.04
N SER A 66 -9.15 -11.28 -22.37
CA SER A 66 -10.25 -11.32 -21.41
C SER A 66 -10.26 -12.68 -20.70
N PRO A 67 -10.58 -12.74 -19.39
CA PRO A 67 -10.64 -14.00 -18.66
C PRO A 67 -11.63 -14.95 -19.36
N LYS A 68 -11.20 -16.17 -19.67
CA LYS A 68 -12.13 -17.21 -20.15
C LYS A 68 -13.05 -17.62 -18.99
N MET A 69 -14.20 -16.98 -18.91
CA MET A 69 -15.32 -17.43 -18.08
C MET A 69 -15.97 -18.67 -18.70
N GLY A 70 -16.23 -19.69 -17.87
CA GLY A 70 -17.19 -20.73 -18.20
C GLY A 70 -18.61 -20.19 -18.02
N LYS A 71 -19.37 -20.18 -19.13
CA LYS A 71 -20.84 -20.32 -19.34
C LYS A 71 -21.74 -20.19 -18.09
N ASP A 72 -22.80 -19.38 -18.02
CA ASP A 72 -23.78 -18.92 -19.04
C ASP A 72 -24.64 -17.72 -18.48
N PRO A 73 -25.59 -17.11 -19.23
CA PRO A 73 -25.53 -15.68 -19.55
C PRO A 73 -26.55 -14.77 -18.83
N MET A 74 -26.27 -13.46 -18.82
CA MET A 74 -27.32 -12.44 -18.83
C MET A 74 -27.04 -11.43 -19.94
N THR A 75 -27.93 -11.47 -20.93
CA THR A 75 -28.03 -10.61 -22.11
C THR A 75 -28.20 -9.14 -21.75
N ILE A 76 -27.33 -8.27 -22.25
CA ILE A 76 -27.73 -6.94 -22.74
C ILE A 76 -27.03 -6.72 -24.09
N LYS A 77 -27.86 -6.52 -25.11
CA LYS A 77 -27.50 -6.24 -26.49
C LYS A 77 -27.10 -4.77 -26.65
N GLU A 78 -26.14 -4.60 -27.56
CA GLU A 78 -25.98 -3.50 -28.52
C GLU A 78 -25.42 -2.16 -28.02
N GLY A 79 -24.26 -1.82 -28.60
CA GLY A 79 -23.50 -0.60 -28.43
C GLY A 79 -22.06 -0.72 -28.95
N GLN A 80 -21.85 -1.48 -30.04
CA GLN A 80 -20.58 -1.48 -30.80
C GLN A 80 -20.71 -0.45 -31.91
N GLU A 81 -19.84 0.55 -31.95
CA GLU A 81 -19.30 1.05 -33.22
C GLU A 81 -17.89 1.65 -33.04
N LEU A 82 -16.94 0.88 -33.59
CA LEU A 82 -15.73 1.29 -34.32
C LEU A 82 -14.70 2.23 -33.65
N ASN A 83 -13.57 1.63 -33.26
CA ASN A 83 -12.24 2.14 -33.64
C ASN A 83 -11.31 0.92 -33.84
N ASN A 84 -11.38 0.34 -35.04
CA ASN A 84 -10.45 -0.71 -35.49
C ASN A 84 -9.18 -0.06 -36.06
N GLU A 85 -8.27 0.37 -35.20
CA GLU A 85 -6.84 0.37 -35.56
C GLU A 85 -6.23 -0.93 -35.05
N ALA A 86 -6.24 -1.94 -35.92
CA ALA A 86 -5.60 -3.21 -35.67
C ALA A 86 -4.09 -2.99 -35.50
N SER A 87 -3.62 -3.00 -34.26
CA SER A 87 -2.20 -3.16 -33.96
C SER A 87 -1.71 -4.47 -34.58
N LEU A 88 -0.63 -4.41 -35.37
CA LEU A 88 -0.01 -5.58 -36.00
C LEU A 88 0.19 -6.73 -34.98
N PRO A 89 -0.04 -8.00 -35.38
CA PRO A 89 0.13 -9.13 -34.48
C PRO A 89 1.60 -9.24 -34.02
N GLN A 90 1.80 -9.27 -32.70
CA GLN A 90 3.11 -9.50 -32.10
C GLN A 90 3.65 -10.88 -32.52
N PRO A 91 4.95 -10.99 -32.89
CA PRO A 91 5.53 -12.26 -33.32
C PRO A 91 5.47 -13.31 -32.21
N THR A 92 5.23 -14.57 -32.61
CA THR A 92 5.33 -15.73 -31.72
C THR A 92 6.76 -15.85 -31.17
N GLN A 93 6.96 -16.58 -30.07
CA GLN A 93 8.30 -16.78 -29.49
C GLN A 93 9.28 -17.36 -30.52
N ALA A 94 8.82 -18.31 -31.36
CA ALA A 94 9.61 -18.87 -32.45
C ALA A 94 9.95 -17.82 -33.52
N GLY A 95 8.96 -17.05 -34.00
CA GLY A 95 9.20 -16.00 -34.98
C GLY A 95 10.11 -14.87 -34.47
N ARG A 96 10.09 -14.60 -33.16
CA ARG A 96 11.02 -13.65 -32.54
C ARG A 96 12.44 -14.20 -32.48
N ILE A 97 12.62 -15.49 -32.21
CA ILE A 97 13.95 -16.12 -32.22
C ILE A 97 14.57 -16.04 -33.62
N GLU A 98 13.79 -16.36 -34.65
CA GLU A 98 14.24 -16.31 -36.05
C GLU A 98 14.64 -14.89 -36.46
N LEU A 99 13.80 -13.89 -36.14
CA LEU A 99 14.13 -12.47 -36.33
C LEU A 99 15.42 -12.07 -35.61
N CYS A 100 15.55 -12.44 -34.33
CA CYS A 100 16.74 -12.10 -33.55
C CYS A 100 18.00 -12.78 -34.08
N GLN A 101 17.90 -14.03 -34.56
CA GLN A 101 19.03 -14.74 -35.17
C GLN A 101 19.48 -14.07 -36.46
N GLY A 102 18.56 -13.69 -37.35
CA GLY A 102 18.89 -12.97 -38.58
C GLY A 102 19.58 -11.63 -38.30
N LEU A 103 19.05 -10.84 -37.36
CA LEU A 103 19.66 -9.57 -36.94
C LEU A 103 21.04 -9.77 -36.29
N ILE A 104 21.24 -10.85 -35.52
CA ILE A 104 22.54 -11.19 -34.92
C ILE A 104 23.55 -11.53 -36.02
N GLU A 105 23.19 -12.34 -37.00
CA GLU A 105 24.08 -12.73 -38.11
C GLU A 105 24.50 -11.51 -38.94
N GLU A 106 23.57 -10.59 -39.22
CA GLU A 106 23.89 -9.34 -39.91
C GLU A 106 24.81 -8.45 -39.07
N ALA A 107 24.57 -8.38 -37.75
CA ALA A 107 25.41 -7.62 -36.83
C ALA A 107 26.84 -8.20 -36.75
N ILE A 108 26.99 -9.53 -36.80
CA ILE A 108 28.31 -10.18 -36.84
C ILE A 108 29.05 -9.80 -38.12
N LYS A 109 28.39 -9.84 -39.29
CA LYS A 109 29.01 -9.45 -40.57
C LYS A 109 29.47 -7.99 -40.55
N CYS A 110 28.65 -7.09 -40.01
CA CYS A 110 29.04 -5.68 -39.86
C CYS A 110 30.22 -5.51 -38.88
N LEU A 111 30.26 -6.32 -37.82
CA LEU A 111 31.37 -6.32 -36.87
C LEU A 111 32.67 -6.81 -37.55
N GLU A 112 32.62 -7.86 -38.35
CA GLU A 112 33.76 -8.38 -39.13
C GLU A 112 34.30 -7.33 -40.11
N ASN A 113 33.41 -6.58 -40.76
CA ASN A 113 33.75 -5.47 -41.67
C ASN A 113 34.15 -4.17 -40.95
N ASN A 114 34.23 -4.18 -39.61
CA ASN A 114 34.55 -3.03 -38.77
C ASN A 114 33.58 -1.83 -38.96
N ASP A 115 32.36 -2.08 -39.43
CA ASP A 115 31.32 -1.08 -39.60
C ASP A 115 30.56 -0.84 -38.29
N LYS A 116 31.13 0.03 -37.47
CA LYS A 116 30.60 0.42 -36.16
C LYS A 116 29.16 0.97 -36.24
N GLN A 117 28.85 1.76 -37.27
CA GLN A 117 27.52 2.35 -37.41
C GLN A 117 26.47 1.30 -37.74
N CYS A 118 26.78 0.36 -38.64
CA CYS A 118 25.90 -0.76 -38.93
C CYS A 118 25.62 -1.61 -37.67
N VAL A 119 26.65 -1.98 -36.92
CA VAL A 119 26.46 -2.81 -35.69
C VAL A 119 25.61 -2.08 -34.65
N THR A 120 25.80 -0.76 -34.47
CA THR A 120 25.00 0.02 -33.51
C THR A 120 23.53 0.03 -33.87
N ARG A 121 23.21 0.27 -35.16
CA ARG A 121 21.84 0.24 -35.66
C ARG A 121 21.18 -1.12 -35.41
N LEU A 122 21.90 -2.20 -35.71
CA LEU A 122 21.40 -3.56 -35.51
C LEU A 122 21.26 -3.92 -34.03
N ILE A 123 22.15 -3.44 -33.16
CA ILE A 123 21.99 -3.59 -31.69
C ILE A 123 20.75 -2.85 -31.19
N GLU A 124 20.49 -1.64 -31.69
CA GLU A 124 19.28 -0.90 -31.36
C GLU A 124 18.02 -1.69 -31.76
N GLU A 125 17.99 -2.25 -32.97
CA GLU A 125 16.89 -3.09 -33.45
C GLU A 125 16.74 -4.38 -32.63
N LEU A 126 17.84 -5.05 -32.28
CA LEU A 126 17.86 -6.22 -31.39
C LEU A 126 17.31 -5.88 -30.00
N VAL A 127 17.62 -4.70 -29.47
CA VAL A 127 17.11 -4.24 -28.18
C VAL A 127 15.61 -3.95 -28.25
N ARG A 128 15.15 -3.22 -29.28
CA ARG A 128 13.73 -2.90 -29.51
C ARG A 128 12.88 -4.17 -29.65
N ASN A 129 13.42 -5.23 -30.26
CA ASN A 129 12.77 -6.53 -30.41
C ASN A 129 12.93 -7.49 -29.21
N GLN A 130 13.50 -7.01 -28.09
CA GLN A 130 13.73 -7.79 -26.87
C GLN A 130 14.68 -8.99 -27.04
N CYS A 131 15.56 -9.00 -28.05
CA CYS A 131 16.51 -10.10 -28.28
C CYS A 131 17.54 -10.22 -27.13
N HIS A 132 17.77 -9.16 -26.37
CA HIS A 132 18.62 -9.14 -25.18
C HIS A 132 18.03 -9.88 -23.96
N ASN A 133 16.77 -10.31 -24.04
CA ASN A 133 16.02 -10.88 -22.94
C ASN A 133 15.93 -12.41 -23.05
N GLY A 134 16.70 -13.12 -22.22
CA GLY A 134 16.75 -14.60 -22.23
C GLY A 134 15.40 -15.29 -21.97
N TYR A 135 14.42 -14.61 -21.39
CA TYR A 135 13.06 -15.13 -21.26
C TYR A 135 12.22 -14.99 -22.53
N ALA A 136 12.55 -14.04 -23.40
CA ALA A 136 11.83 -13.79 -24.65
C ALA A 136 12.35 -14.69 -25.78
N VAL A 137 13.65 -14.97 -25.81
CA VAL A 137 14.31 -15.64 -26.95
C VAL A 137 15.24 -16.80 -26.55
N GLY A 138 15.24 -17.20 -25.28
CA GLY A 138 16.15 -18.21 -24.75
C GLY A 138 17.53 -17.61 -24.38
N LYS A 139 18.21 -18.28 -23.45
CA LYS A 139 19.50 -17.83 -22.92
C LYS A 139 20.56 -17.70 -24.03
N GLU A 140 20.63 -18.67 -24.93
CA GLU A 140 21.63 -18.70 -26.00
C GLU A 140 21.55 -17.46 -26.90
N THR A 141 20.38 -17.15 -27.44
CA THR A 141 20.16 -15.97 -28.29
C THR A 141 20.44 -14.68 -27.55
N ALA A 142 20.02 -14.57 -26.28
CA ALA A 142 20.26 -13.38 -25.48
C ALA A 142 21.73 -13.17 -25.10
N ASP A 143 22.48 -14.26 -24.89
CA ASP A 143 23.91 -14.18 -24.61
C ASP A 143 24.70 -13.78 -25.87
N LYS A 144 24.29 -14.22 -27.07
CA LYS A 144 24.86 -13.73 -28.34
C LYS A 144 24.72 -12.21 -28.51
N VAL A 145 23.58 -11.62 -28.09
CA VAL A 145 23.42 -10.15 -28.07
C VAL A 145 24.39 -9.49 -27.09
N LYS A 146 24.66 -10.10 -25.93
CA LYS A 146 25.67 -9.56 -24.99
C LYS A 146 27.08 -9.63 -25.58
N ASP A 147 27.41 -10.71 -26.27
CA ASP A 147 28.71 -10.87 -26.93
C ASP A 147 28.90 -9.80 -28.01
N LEU A 148 27.90 -9.54 -28.85
CA LEU A 148 27.93 -8.44 -29.83
C LEU A 148 28.20 -7.07 -29.19
N VAL A 149 27.50 -6.75 -28.10
CA VAL A 149 27.71 -5.48 -27.38
C VAL A 149 29.10 -5.42 -26.75
N ARG A 150 29.59 -6.53 -26.18
CA ARG A 150 30.93 -6.62 -25.62
C ARG A 150 31.99 -6.39 -26.68
N ASP A 151 31.86 -7.03 -27.83
CA ASP A 151 32.87 -6.98 -28.87
C ASP A 151 32.89 -5.61 -29.56
N LEU A 152 31.72 -5.00 -29.79
CA LEU A 152 31.63 -3.62 -30.27
C LEU A 152 32.27 -2.64 -29.28
N TRP A 153 32.04 -2.84 -27.99
CA TRP A 153 32.62 -2.01 -26.93
C TRP A 153 34.15 -2.11 -26.88
N LEU A 154 34.68 -3.33 -27.00
CA LEU A 154 36.12 -3.60 -27.00
C LEU A 154 36.80 -3.04 -28.26
N ARG A 155 36.20 -3.18 -29.44
CA ARG A 155 36.70 -2.59 -30.70
C ARG A 155 36.63 -1.06 -30.74
N SER A 156 35.97 -0.46 -29.76
CA SER A 156 35.85 1.00 -29.60
C SER A 156 36.77 1.53 -28.49
N ASP A 157 37.86 0.84 -28.17
CA ASP A 157 38.72 1.21 -27.02
C ASP A 157 39.37 2.58 -27.12
N SER A 158 39.74 2.99 -28.32
CA SER A 158 40.30 4.32 -28.59
C SER A 158 39.23 5.42 -28.74
N ASP A 159 37.95 5.07 -28.82
CA ASP A 159 36.85 6.00 -29.11
C ASP A 159 35.89 6.15 -27.92
N ASN A 160 36.28 7.02 -27.00
CA ASN A 160 35.52 7.28 -25.78
C ASN A 160 34.17 7.97 -26.06
N GLU A 161 34.09 8.80 -27.11
CA GLU A 161 32.86 9.52 -27.48
C GLU A 161 31.81 8.53 -28.02
N TYR A 162 32.24 7.58 -28.86
CA TYR A 162 31.38 6.51 -29.32
C TYR A 162 30.89 5.60 -28.18
N ARG A 163 31.75 5.27 -27.21
CA ARG A 163 31.33 4.55 -25.99
C ARG A 163 30.29 5.33 -25.18
N CYS A 164 30.42 6.65 -25.09
CA CYS A 164 29.40 7.49 -24.46
C CYS A 164 28.07 7.48 -25.23
N ARG A 165 28.11 7.54 -26.57
CA ARG A 165 26.91 7.41 -27.42
C ARG A 165 26.20 6.07 -27.23
N LEU A 166 26.95 4.97 -27.16
CA LEU A 166 26.39 3.65 -26.86
C LEU A 166 25.70 3.61 -25.48
N LEU A 167 26.32 4.19 -24.45
CA LEU A 167 25.70 4.26 -23.12
C LEU A 167 24.41 5.09 -23.10
N MET A 168 24.36 6.20 -23.84
CA MET A 168 23.14 7.01 -23.98
C MET A 168 22.04 6.21 -24.69
N MET A 169 22.37 5.55 -25.80
CA MET A 169 21.44 4.70 -26.54
C MET A 169 20.84 3.62 -25.64
N PHE A 170 21.67 2.88 -24.88
CA PHE A 170 21.14 1.86 -23.97
C PHE A 170 20.26 2.44 -22.84
N ARG A 171 20.63 3.61 -22.29
CA ARG A 171 19.77 4.33 -21.33
C ARG A 171 18.41 4.66 -21.97
N ASP A 172 18.42 5.23 -23.16
CA ASP A 172 17.22 5.72 -23.85
C ASP A 172 16.32 4.57 -24.31
N LEU A 173 16.91 3.41 -24.62
CA LEU A 173 16.19 2.16 -24.90
C LEU A 173 15.74 1.42 -23.63
N GLY A 174 15.89 2.00 -22.44
CA GLY A 174 15.38 1.45 -21.18
C GLY A 174 16.15 0.22 -20.66
N ILE A 175 17.39 0.00 -21.10
CA ILE A 175 18.21 -1.11 -20.62
C ILE A 175 18.62 -0.90 -19.16
N SER A 176 18.54 -1.96 -18.36
CA SER A 176 18.92 -1.87 -16.95
C SER A 176 20.45 -1.79 -16.78
N ARG A 177 20.89 -1.01 -15.79
CA ARG A 177 22.31 -0.95 -15.39
C ARG A 177 22.89 -2.34 -15.06
N ASN A 178 22.09 -3.22 -14.49
CA ASN A 178 22.53 -4.58 -14.14
C ASN A 178 22.73 -5.46 -15.38
N TRP A 179 21.86 -5.34 -16.38
CA TRP A 179 22.04 -6.04 -17.64
C TRP A 179 23.33 -5.59 -18.32
N PHE A 180 23.55 -4.27 -18.44
CA PHE A 180 24.78 -3.75 -19.06
C PHE A 180 26.04 -4.18 -18.29
N ARG A 181 25.99 -4.20 -16.95
CA ARG A 181 27.09 -4.72 -16.11
C ARG A 181 27.37 -6.21 -16.34
N SER A 182 26.33 -7.01 -16.60
CA SER A 182 26.49 -8.45 -16.81
C SER A 182 27.29 -8.79 -18.07
N ILE A 183 27.41 -7.86 -19.02
CA ILE A 183 28.19 -8.04 -20.25
C ILE A 183 29.69 -8.17 -19.94
N PHE A 184 30.18 -7.41 -18.96
CA PHE A 184 31.61 -7.28 -18.68
C PHE A 184 32.04 -7.98 -17.37
N ASN A 185 31.10 -8.51 -16.59
CA ASN A 185 31.34 -9.05 -15.23
C ASN A 185 32.06 -8.06 -14.30
N ILE A 186 31.78 -6.76 -14.42
CA ILE A 186 32.47 -5.70 -13.64
C ILE A 186 31.61 -5.19 -12.47
N GLY A 187 32.28 -4.80 -11.39
CA GLY A 187 31.69 -4.15 -10.22
C GLY A 187 31.12 -2.75 -10.49
N THR A 188 30.28 -2.27 -9.56
CA THR A 188 29.49 -1.01 -9.67
C THR A 188 30.33 0.22 -10.02
N LYS A 189 31.55 0.29 -9.46
CA LYS A 189 32.47 1.44 -9.58
C LYS A 189 32.92 1.74 -11.02
N TRP A 190 32.97 0.74 -11.91
CA TRP A 190 33.45 0.94 -13.28
C TRP A 190 32.40 1.63 -14.15
N LEU A 191 31.15 1.15 -14.10
CA LEU A 191 30.05 1.78 -14.84
C LEU A 191 29.83 3.21 -14.32
N ASP A 192 29.86 3.43 -13.00
CA ASP A 192 29.73 4.78 -12.43
C ASP A 192 30.79 5.76 -12.96
N ARG A 193 32.03 5.30 -13.14
CA ARG A 193 33.10 6.12 -13.71
C ARG A 193 32.79 6.54 -15.15
N TRP A 194 32.31 5.60 -15.96
CA TRP A 194 31.90 5.88 -17.35
C TRP A 194 30.69 6.80 -17.43
N LEU A 195 29.66 6.56 -16.62
CA LEU A 195 28.47 7.42 -16.59
C LEU A 195 28.83 8.86 -16.20
N ARG A 196 29.70 9.04 -15.20
CA ARG A 196 30.21 10.37 -14.82
C ARG A 196 31.02 11.00 -15.95
N ARG A 197 31.92 10.24 -16.57
CA ARG A 197 32.74 10.71 -17.69
C ARG A 197 31.90 11.17 -18.87
N CYS A 198 30.81 10.47 -19.16
CA CYS A 198 29.91 10.77 -20.26
C CYS A 198 28.80 11.77 -19.91
N GLY A 199 28.72 12.27 -18.66
CA GLY A 199 27.64 13.16 -18.21
C GLY A 199 26.25 12.49 -18.19
N ILE A 200 26.18 11.16 -18.10
CA ILE A 200 24.93 10.40 -18.23
C ILE A 200 24.32 10.18 -16.85
N SER A 201 23.15 10.78 -16.61
CA SER A 201 22.27 10.39 -15.51
C SER A 201 21.47 9.14 -15.88
N TRP A 202 22.07 7.96 -15.68
CA TRP A 202 21.37 6.68 -15.82
C TRP A 202 20.74 6.31 -14.48
N LYS A 203 19.46 6.69 -14.30
CA LYS A 203 18.69 6.30 -13.11
C LYS A 203 18.75 4.77 -12.97
N GLY A 204 18.97 4.29 -11.76
CA GLY A 204 18.89 2.86 -11.46
C GLY A 204 17.48 2.32 -11.75
N ARG A 205 17.24 1.03 -11.45
CA ARG A 205 15.87 0.49 -11.39
C ARG A 205 14.99 1.51 -10.64
N ALA A 206 13.85 1.89 -11.23
CA ALA A 206 12.90 2.80 -10.57
C ALA A 206 12.68 2.34 -9.12
N MET A 207 12.87 3.24 -8.16
CA MET A 207 12.67 2.88 -6.77
C MET A 207 11.17 2.65 -6.56
N ARG A 208 10.81 1.74 -5.64
CA ARG A 208 9.40 1.47 -5.30
C ARG A 208 8.61 2.75 -5.01
N ASN A 209 9.26 3.72 -4.37
CA ASN A 209 8.67 5.02 -4.06
C ASN A 209 8.44 5.88 -5.31
N ASP A 210 9.29 5.81 -6.33
CA ASP A 210 9.07 6.53 -7.60
C ASP A 210 7.89 5.95 -8.38
N VAL A 211 7.70 4.63 -8.32
CA VAL A 211 6.54 3.95 -8.93
C VAL A 211 5.27 4.33 -8.17
N VAL A 212 5.30 4.29 -6.83
CA VAL A 212 4.16 4.71 -6.01
C VAL A 212 3.77 6.16 -6.31
N ARG A 213 4.73 7.09 -6.35
CA ARG A 213 4.46 8.50 -6.67
C ARG A 213 3.78 8.68 -8.03
N GLN A 214 4.29 8.02 -9.07
CA GLN A 214 3.69 8.10 -10.41
C GLN A 214 2.26 7.55 -10.44
N LEU A 215 1.98 6.48 -9.68
CA LEU A 215 0.61 5.97 -9.55
C LEU A 215 -0.31 6.97 -8.86
N GLU A 216 0.19 7.67 -7.84
CA GLU A 216 -0.56 8.71 -7.14
C GLU A 216 -0.90 9.88 -8.06
N ASP A 217 0.08 10.39 -8.80
CA ASP A 217 -0.11 11.50 -9.74
C ASP A 217 -1.18 11.11 -10.78
N LEU A 218 -1.09 9.90 -11.35
CA LEU A 218 -2.10 9.39 -12.29
C LEU A 218 -3.49 9.24 -11.66
N LEU A 219 -3.58 8.74 -10.42
CA LEU A 219 -4.86 8.62 -9.71
C LEU A 219 -5.51 9.99 -9.49
N ARG A 220 -4.72 10.98 -9.07
CA ARG A 220 -5.21 12.35 -8.84
C ARG A 220 -5.62 13.02 -10.15
N GLU A 221 -4.75 12.98 -11.16
CA GLU A 221 -4.95 13.69 -12.44
C GLU A 221 -6.06 13.06 -13.30
N ARG A 222 -6.09 11.73 -13.43
CA ARG A 222 -7.02 11.05 -14.35
C ARG A 222 -8.31 10.61 -13.70
N PHE A 223 -8.27 10.25 -12.43
CA PHE A 223 -9.41 9.66 -11.72
C PHE A 223 -10.00 10.59 -10.66
N GLY A 224 -9.50 11.83 -10.53
CA GLY A 224 -9.95 12.80 -9.53
C GLY A 224 -9.86 12.23 -8.12
N TRP A 225 -8.85 11.41 -7.85
CA TRP A 225 -8.73 10.68 -6.60
C TRP A 225 -8.24 11.61 -5.47
N ASP A 226 -8.89 11.54 -4.32
CA ASP A 226 -8.48 12.20 -3.09
C ASP A 226 -8.90 11.38 -1.85
N GLU A 227 -8.51 11.88 -0.69
CA GLU A 227 -8.80 11.29 0.61
C GLU A 227 -10.30 11.12 0.89
N ILE A 228 -11.13 12.06 0.44
CA ILE A 228 -12.59 12.01 0.64
C ILE A 228 -13.17 10.90 -0.23
N LYS A 229 -12.79 10.85 -1.51
CA LYS A 229 -13.20 9.80 -2.43
C LYS A 229 -12.81 8.42 -1.91
N THR A 230 -11.61 8.26 -1.33
CA THR A 230 -11.23 7.01 -0.65
C THR A 230 -12.13 6.65 0.50
N CYS A 231 -12.45 7.61 1.36
CA CYS A 231 -13.37 7.38 2.46
C CYS A 231 -14.75 6.96 1.94
N GLU A 232 -15.29 7.64 0.93
CA GLU A 232 -16.59 7.32 0.35
C GLU A 232 -16.61 5.96 -0.34
N SER A 233 -15.59 5.64 -1.15
CA SER A 233 -15.46 4.31 -1.79
C SER A 233 -15.30 3.19 -0.77
N MET A 234 -14.64 3.44 0.36
CA MET A 234 -14.58 2.47 1.47
C MET A 234 -15.96 2.23 2.06
N TRP A 235 -16.75 3.29 2.33
CA TRP A 235 -18.11 3.16 2.86
C TRP A 235 -19.04 2.45 1.88
N GLU A 236 -19.00 2.82 0.61
CA GLU A 236 -19.79 2.20 -0.46
C GLU A 236 -19.48 0.70 -0.58
N TYR A 237 -18.19 0.33 -0.57
CA TYR A 237 -17.78 -1.08 -0.64
C TYR A 237 -18.39 -1.92 0.49
N ILE A 238 -18.47 -1.38 1.71
CA ILE A 238 -19.07 -2.09 2.85
C ILE A 238 -20.59 -1.90 2.96
N GLY A 239 -21.24 -1.36 1.93
CA GLY A 239 -22.69 -1.21 1.82
C GLY A 239 -23.27 -0.07 2.63
N ILE A 240 -22.51 0.99 2.89
CA ILE A 240 -22.93 2.14 3.69
C ILE A 240 -23.08 3.36 2.77
N ASP A 241 -24.33 3.82 2.58
CA ASP A 241 -24.60 5.08 1.88
C ASP A 241 -24.36 6.27 2.82
N THR A 242 -23.29 7.02 2.55
CA THR A 242 -22.88 8.18 3.34
C THR A 242 -23.92 9.31 3.30
N LYS A 243 -24.75 9.40 2.24
CA LYS A 243 -25.77 10.44 2.11
C LYS A 243 -26.86 10.33 3.16
N VAL A 244 -27.14 9.11 3.65
CA VAL A 244 -28.15 8.89 4.70
C VAL A 244 -27.75 9.59 5.99
N PHE A 245 -26.46 9.57 6.35
CA PHE A 245 -25.94 10.25 7.55
C PHE A 245 -25.91 11.77 7.38
N ARG A 246 -25.54 12.26 6.20
CA ARG A 246 -25.46 13.70 5.91
C ARG A 246 -26.81 14.41 6.02
N LYS A 247 -27.92 13.71 5.76
CA LYS A 247 -29.28 14.24 6.01
C LYS A 247 -29.50 14.67 7.46
N TYR A 248 -28.78 14.05 8.39
CA TYR A 248 -28.83 14.35 9.83
C TYR A 248 -27.63 15.22 10.29
N GLY A 249 -26.91 15.85 9.35
CA GLY A 249 -25.74 16.68 9.66
C GLY A 249 -24.53 15.90 10.17
N ILE A 250 -24.46 14.59 9.91
CA ILE A 250 -23.34 13.73 10.31
C ILE A 250 -22.47 13.48 9.08
N GLU A 251 -21.22 13.92 9.11
CA GLU A 251 -20.26 13.72 8.03
C GLU A 251 -19.44 12.43 8.23
N PRO A 252 -19.66 11.35 7.45
CA PRO A 252 -18.99 10.07 7.67
C PRO A 252 -17.47 10.10 7.46
N CYS A 253 -16.96 11.08 6.72
CA CYS A 253 -15.52 11.25 6.46
C CYS A 253 -14.82 12.23 7.41
N VAL A 254 -15.51 12.69 8.47
CA VAL A 254 -14.97 13.63 9.47
C VAL A 254 -13.76 13.09 10.25
N TRP A 255 -13.54 11.76 10.22
CA TRP A 255 -12.37 11.12 10.82
C TRP A 255 -11.04 11.56 10.19
N LEU A 256 -11.08 12.09 8.95
CA LEU A 256 -9.92 12.66 8.27
C LEU A 256 -9.48 14.01 8.86
N SER A 257 -10.38 14.73 9.52
CA SER A 257 -10.11 16.05 10.10
C SER A 257 -9.10 15.94 11.24
N GLY A 258 -8.03 16.74 11.21
CA GLY A 258 -7.02 16.78 12.28
C GLY A 258 -5.96 15.69 12.18
N LEU A 259 -6.02 14.78 11.20
CA LEU A 259 -5.02 13.73 11.00
C LEU A 259 -3.62 14.30 10.75
N GLU A 260 -3.52 15.46 10.11
CA GLU A 260 -2.26 16.14 9.82
C GLU A 260 -1.46 16.47 11.08
N LEU A 261 -2.14 16.67 12.22
CA LEU A 261 -1.50 16.91 13.52
C LEU A 261 -0.75 15.68 14.03
N LEU A 262 -1.07 14.49 13.52
CA LEU A 262 -0.42 13.24 13.88
C LEU A 262 0.88 13.00 13.12
N SER A 263 1.32 13.93 12.26
CA SER A 263 2.70 13.90 11.73
C SER A 263 3.74 14.03 12.85
N ASP A 264 3.39 14.69 13.95
CA ASP A 264 4.22 14.77 15.16
C ASP A 264 4.06 13.51 16.02
N LEU A 265 5.09 12.66 16.00
CA LEU A 265 5.14 11.44 16.80
C LEU A 265 5.07 11.68 18.31
N ARG A 266 5.31 12.91 18.80
CA ARG A 266 5.21 13.28 20.23
C ARG A 266 3.77 13.46 20.70
N LYS A 267 2.77 13.41 19.82
CA LYS A 267 1.37 13.44 20.22
C LYS A 267 1.01 12.18 21.02
N PRO A 268 0.40 12.31 22.23
CA PRO A 268 0.03 11.17 23.08
C PRO A 268 -0.87 10.12 22.41
N TYR A 269 -1.57 10.50 21.34
CA TYR A 269 -2.30 9.59 20.47
C TYR A 269 -1.45 8.38 20.04
N TRP A 270 -0.18 8.59 19.66
CA TRP A 270 0.71 7.51 19.24
C TRP A 270 1.09 6.55 20.38
N LEU A 271 1.19 7.05 21.61
CA LEU A 271 1.33 6.21 22.79
C LEU A 271 0.07 5.37 23.03
N GLY A 272 -1.11 5.96 22.82
CA GLY A 272 -2.40 5.26 22.87
C GLY A 272 -2.47 4.11 21.87
N MET A 273 -2.16 4.38 20.60
CA MET A 273 -2.05 3.35 19.56
C MET A 273 -1.02 2.28 19.95
N ARG A 274 0.16 2.67 20.46
CA ARG A 274 1.21 1.73 20.87
C ARG A 274 0.77 0.83 22.03
N ALA A 275 -0.05 1.36 22.93
CA ALA A 275 -0.58 0.61 24.05
C ALA A 275 -1.58 -0.47 23.61
N SER A 276 -2.29 -0.25 22.50
CA SER A 276 -3.23 -1.15 21.82
C SER A 276 -2.59 -1.88 20.62
N ASP A 277 -2.98 -1.53 19.38
CA ASP A 277 -2.72 -2.26 18.13
C ASP A 277 -1.32 -2.01 17.53
N LEU A 278 -0.72 -0.84 17.78
CA LEU A 278 0.55 -0.48 17.16
C LEU A 278 1.71 -1.17 17.87
N THR A 279 2.50 -1.91 17.11
CA THR A 279 3.77 -2.46 17.57
C THR A 279 4.92 -1.52 17.22
N ALA A 280 5.65 -1.03 18.22
CA ALA A 280 6.94 -0.37 18.04
C ALA A 280 8.07 -1.30 18.49
N ARG A 281 8.97 -1.66 17.59
CA ARG A 281 10.10 -2.55 17.90
C ARG A 281 11.41 -2.06 17.30
N ARG A 282 12.52 -2.33 17.99
CA ARG A 282 13.85 -2.04 17.46
C ARG A 282 14.27 -3.11 16.45
N ARG A 283 14.70 -2.70 15.26
CA ARG A 283 15.31 -3.56 14.25
C ARG A 283 16.62 -2.94 13.76
N GLY A 284 17.75 -3.44 14.26
CA GLY A 284 19.07 -2.89 13.96
C GLY A 284 19.20 -1.43 14.42
N ARG A 285 19.40 -0.52 13.46
CA ARG A 285 19.51 0.93 13.68
C ARG A 285 18.21 1.70 13.37
N ALA A 286 17.07 1.03 13.39
CA ALA A 286 15.77 1.64 13.16
C ALA A 286 14.75 1.19 14.21
N ILE A 287 13.72 2.00 14.41
CA ILE A 287 12.47 1.59 15.07
C ILE A 287 11.45 1.30 13.98
N GLU A 288 10.93 0.07 13.94
CA GLU A 288 9.81 -0.30 13.08
C GLU A 288 8.50 -0.08 13.83
N LEU A 289 7.61 0.70 13.22
CA LEU A 289 6.20 0.79 13.59
C LEU A 289 5.42 -0.16 12.70
N ILE A 290 4.62 -1.05 13.28
CA ILE A 290 3.93 -2.14 12.58
C ILE A 290 2.50 -2.23 13.06
N ILE A 291 1.56 -2.26 12.12
CA ILE A 291 0.14 -2.51 12.37
C ILE A 291 -0.37 -3.49 11.32
N ASN A 292 -1.17 -4.47 11.72
CA ASN A 292 -1.75 -5.46 10.82
C ASN A 292 -3.27 -5.55 10.95
N THR A 293 -3.94 -5.94 9.87
CA THR A 293 -5.38 -6.12 9.87
C THR A 293 -5.86 -7.06 8.77
N THR A 294 -7.05 -7.63 8.97
CA THR A 294 -7.87 -8.23 7.92
C THR A 294 -9.14 -7.41 7.65
N ASN A 295 -9.44 -6.42 8.50
CA ASN A 295 -10.66 -5.63 8.46
C ASN A 295 -10.64 -4.63 7.29
N SER A 296 -11.82 -4.45 6.70
CA SER A 296 -12.09 -3.58 5.56
C SER A 296 -11.79 -2.11 5.85
N ILE A 297 -12.22 -1.62 7.01
CA ILE A 297 -12.07 -0.23 7.44
C ILE A 297 -10.63 0.04 7.88
N ASP A 298 -10.07 -0.85 8.70
CA ASP A 298 -8.68 -0.74 9.17
C ASP A 298 -7.67 -0.76 8.02
N ALA A 299 -7.95 -1.51 6.95
CA ALA A 299 -7.08 -1.56 5.79
C ALA A 299 -6.84 -0.18 5.18
N VAL A 300 -7.85 0.70 5.20
CA VAL A 300 -7.76 2.09 4.74
C VAL A 300 -7.20 2.98 5.83
N PHE A 301 -7.74 2.87 7.04
CA PHE A 301 -7.36 3.70 8.18
C PHE A 301 -5.88 3.56 8.55
N PHE A 302 -5.36 2.34 8.69
CA PHE A 302 -3.96 2.09 9.06
C PHE A 302 -2.97 2.57 7.99
N ALA A 303 -3.34 2.43 6.71
CA ALA A 303 -2.57 3.00 5.62
C ALA A 303 -2.54 4.53 5.68
N LYS A 304 -3.67 5.17 6.01
CA LYS A 304 -3.77 6.63 6.13
C LYS A 304 -3.05 7.18 7.34
N ILE A 305 -3.20 6.58 8.51
CA ILE A 305 -2.61 7.14 9.72
C ILE A 305 -1.07 7.04 9.73
N LEU A 306 -0.49 5.91 9.31
CA LEU A 306 0.97 5.78 9.24
C LEU A 306 1.60 6.72 8.22
N SER A 307 0.85 7.07 7.18
CA SER A 307 1.33 7.98 6.15
C SER A 307 1.51 9.42 6.57
N MET A 308 0.86 9.82 7.67
CA MET A 308 1.10 11.14 8.27
C MET A 308 2.55 11.28 8.71
N ILE A 309 3.21 10.16 9.01
CA ILE A 309 4.63 10.11 9.41
C ILE A 309 5.52 9.86 8.19
N LYS A 310 5.35 8.72 7.51
CA LYS A 310 6.12 8.30 6.33
C LYS A 310 5.27 7.38 5.46
N THR A 311 5.51 7.35 4.15
CA THR A 311 4.83 6.42 3.25
C THR A 311 4.99 4.96 3.72
N PRO A 312 3.89 4.27 4.09
CA PRO A 312 3.96 2.94 4.65
C PRO A 312 4.30 1.89 3.58
N SER A 313 5.14 0.94 3.98
CA SER A 313 5.29 -0.31 3.24
C SER A 313 4.17 -1.27 3.62
N ILE A 314 3.70 -2.04 2.65
CA ILE A 314 2.70 -3.09 2.86
C ILE A 314 3.32 -4.46 2.57
N LYS A 315 3.02 -5.41 3.46
CA LYS A 315 3.22 -6.84 3.30
C LYS A 315 1.83 -7.49 3.25
N ILE A 316 1.60 -8.33 2.25
CA ILE A 316 0.36 -9.08 2.07
C ILE A 316 0.75 -10.55 2.24
N GLU A 317 0.09 -11.29 3.13
CA GLU A 317 0.41 -12.68 3.42
C GLU A 317 -0.83 -13.50 3.72
N TRP A 318 -0.72 -14.82 3.50
CA TRP A 318 -1.66 -15.79 4.05
C TRP A 318 -1.39 -15.99 5.54
N GLU A 319 -2.42 -15.87 6.36
CA GLU A 319 -2.40 -16.31 7.75
C GLU A 319 -3.49 -17.36 7.99
N ARG A 320 -3.26 -18.29 8.94
CA ARG A 320 -4.34 -19.19 9.36
C ARG A 320 -5.43 -18.33 9.97
N GLY A 321 -6.69 -18.56 9.56
CA GLY A 321 -7.82 -17.83 10.12
C GLY A 321 -7.84 -17.95 11.65
N ALA A 322 -8.15 -16.85 12.33
CA ALA A 322 -8.24 -16.85 13.79
C ALA A 322 -9.26 -17.92 14.27
N PRO A 323 -9.03 -18.61 15.40
CA PRO A 323 -9.90 -19.71 15.88
C PRO A 323 -11.39 -19.33 16.02
N ARG A 324 -11.70 -18.05 16.23
CA ARG A 324 -13.05 -17.50 16.35
C ARG A 324 -13.79 -17.35 15.01
N MET A 325 -13.14 -17.58 13.88
CA MET A 325 -13.68 -17.44 12.53
C MET A 325 -13.91 -18.80 11.87
N LYS A 326 -14.97 -19.50 12.29
CA LYS A 326 -15.32 -20.84 11.80
C LYS A 326 -15.53 -20.94 10.27
N HIS A 327 -15.68 -19.81 9.57
CA HIS A 327 -15.95 -19.74 8.13
C HIS A 327 -14.73 -19.41 7.26
N VAL A 328 -13.55 -19.12 7.84
CA VAL A 328 -12.36 -18.72 7.08
C VAL A 328 -11.19 -19.63 7.45
N SER A 329 -10.84 -20.56 6.54
CA SER A 329 -9.72 -21.48 6.72
C SER A 329 -8.35 -20.84 6.49
N LYS A 330 -8.30 -19.75 5.70
CA LYS A 330 -7.13 -18.89 5.46
C LYS A 330 -7.58 -17.45 5.26
N SER A 331 -6.98 -16.50 5.96
CA SER A 331 -7.24 -15.06 5.81
C SER A 331 -6.04 -14.37 5.15
N ILE A 332 -6.31 -13.32 4.38
CA ILE A 332 -5.26 -12.42 3.90
C ILE A 332 -5.07 -11.32 4.92
N VAL A 333 -3.85 -11.21 5.42
CA VAL A 333 -3.46 -10.20 6.39
C VAL A 333 -2.64 -9.13 5.69
N LEU A 334 -3.05 -7.88 5.90
CA LEU A 334 -2.32 -6.70 5.48
C LEU A 334 -1.49 -6.22 6.65
N THR A 335 -0.17 -6.22 6.50
CA THR A 335 0.75 -5.66 7.50
C THR A 335 1.38 -4.39 6.94
N TYR A 336 1.07 -3.27 7.57
CA TYR A 336 1.68 -1.99 7.29
C TYR A 336 2.86 -1.75 8.21
N TYR A 337 3.93 -1.17 7.67
CA TYR A 337 5.07 -0.78 8.48
C TYR A 337 5.82 0.42 7.93
N ILE A 338 6.39 1.20 8.86
CA ILE A 338 7.36 2.26 8.57
C ILE A 338 8.62 2.07 9.40
N ALA A 339 9.76 2.48 8.84
CA ALA A 339 11.04 2.48 9.52
C ALA A 339 11.43 3.92 9.90
N LEU A 340 11.65 4.13 11.20
CA LEU A 340 12.06 5.38 11.79
C LEU A 340 13.53 5.28 12.24
N GLY A 341 14.25 6.41 12.24
CA GLY A 341 15.52 6.51 12.95
C GLY A 341 15.35 6.22 14.45
N VAL A 342 16.42 5.79 15.10
CA VAL A 342 16.37 5.37 16.52
C VAL A 342 15.82 6.46 17.46
N ASN A 343 16.07 7.73 17.12
CA ASN A 343 15.70 8.88 17.95
C ASN A 343 14.39 9.56 17.49
N GLU A 344 13.72 9.05 16.44
CA GLU A 344 12.47 9.64 15.93
C GLU A 344 11.25 9.18 16.75
N TRP A 345 11.31 8.00 17.39
CA TRP A 345 10.20 7.47 18.19
C TRP A 345 10.37 7.88 19.66
N PRO A 346 9.51 8.76 20.21
CA PRO A 346 9.70 9.33 21.54
C PRO A 346 9.18 8.46 22.68
N TRP A 347 8.41 7.41 22.36
CA TRP A 347 7.71 6.60 23.36
C TRP A 347 8.48 5.32 23.71
N PRO A 348 8.19 4.70 24.87
CA PRO A 348 8.77 3.41 25.20
C PRO A 348 8.41 2.32 24.17
N THR A 349 9.41 1.55 23.72
CA THR A 349 9.18 0.38 22.86
C THR A 349 8.74 -0.85 23.64
N ARG A 350 9.01 -0.88 24.94
CA ARG A 350 8.44 -1.80 25.92
C ARG A 350 7.78 -0.95 26.98
N LEU A 351 6.54 -1.24 27.31
CA LEU A 351 5.75 -0.47 28.26
C LEU A 351 5.55 -1.32 29.51
N SER A 352 6.18 -0.94 30.62
CA SER A 352 5.75 -1.41 31.93
C SER A 352 4.55 -0.59 32.42
N THR A 353 3.73 -1.17 33.30
CA THR A 353 2.58 -0.48 33.89
C THR A 353 3.00 0.78 34.66
N ASN A 354 4.16 0.75 35.33
CA ASN A 354 4.65 1.87 36.14
C ASN A 354 5.14 3.04 35.27
N GLU A 355 5.97 2.77 34.25
CA GLU A 355 6.41 3.81 33.30
C GLU A 355 5.22 4.44 32.59
N LEU A 356 4.23 3.63 32.21
CA LEU A 356 3.02 4.15 31.57
C LEU A 356 2.20 5.04 32.52
N LYS A 357 2.07 4.64 33.78
CA LYS A 357 1.40 5.47 34.79
C LYS A 357 2.10 6.82 34.94
N GLU A 358 3.41 6.83 35.10
CA GLU A 358 4.20 8.07 35.22
C GLU A 358 4.04 8.99 34.00
N ILE A 359 4.06 8.43 32.79
CA ILE A 359 3.84 9.21 31.56
C ILE A 359 2.42 9.81 31.55
N ILE A 360 1.39 9.00 31.79
CA ILE A 360 -0.01 9.43 31.74
C ILE A 360 -0.32 10.46 32.84
N GLU A 361 0.27 10.33 34.02
CA GLU A 361 0.04 11.28 35.12
C GLU A 361 0.57 12.68 34.83
N ASN A 362 1.59 12.78 33.96
CA ASN A 362 2.16 14.06 33.52
C ASN A 362 1.41 14.70 32.35
N PHE A 363 0.45 14.01 31.72
CA PHE A 363 -0.35 14.60 30.66
C PHE A 363 -1.31 15.66 31.20
N ASP A 364 -1.52 16.73 30.44
CA ASP A 364 -2.69 17.59 30.61
C ASP A 364 -3.99 16.87 30.18
N ASP A 365 -5.14 17.51 30.37
CA ASP A 365 -6.44 16.89 30.09
C ASP A 365 -6.66 16.62 28.59
N GLU A 366 -6.08 17.45 27.72
CA GLU A 366 -6.19 17.31 26.26
C GLU A 366 -5.25 16.20 25.76
N GLU A 367 -4.04 16.14 26.29
CA GLU A 367 -3.08 15.06 26.06
C GLU A 367 -3.63 13.71 26.52
N LEU A 368 -4.27 13.66 27.70
CA LEU A 368 -4.97 12.46 28.18
C LEU A 368 -6.11 12.07 27.25
N ALA A 369 -6.90 13.03 26.75
CA ALA A 369 -7.97 12.75 25.79
C ALA A 369 -7.43 12.20 24.45
N MET A 370 -6.32 12.75 23.93
CA MET A 370 -5.64 12.23 22.74
C MET A 370 -5.14 10.80 22.95
N PHE A 371 -4.53 10.53 24.11
CA PHE A 371 -4.07 9.19 24.48
C PHE A 371 -5.22 8.18 24.53
N VAL A 372 -6.34 8.54 25.16
CA VAL A 372 -7.55 7.68 25.22
C VAL A 372 -8.14 7.46 23.81
N ALA A 373 -8.14 8.47 22.95
CA ALA A 373 -8.60 8.31 21.58
C ALA A 373 -7.73 7.31 20.79
N GLY A 374 -6.40 7.37 20.94
CA GLY A 374 -5.49 6.37 20.34
C GLY A 374 -5.70 4.95 20.88
N LEU A 375 -6.06 4.80 22.16
CA LEU A 375 -6.47 3.51 22.71
C LEU A 375 -7.77 3.02 22.08
N ILE A 376 -8.74 3.92 21.92
CA ILE A 376 -10.03 3.62 21.28
C ILE A 376 -9.82 3.20 19.83
N ASP A 377 -8.93 3.88 19.10
CA ASP A 377 -8.63 3.66 17.68
C ASP A 377 -7.76 2.44 17.38
N GLY A 378 -7.11 1.84 18.37
CA GLY A 378 -6.56 0.49 18.25
C GLY A 378 -7.57 -0.56 18.66
N ASP A 379 -7.75 -0.77 19.97
CA ASP A 379 -8.50 -1.90 20.54
C ASP A 379 -9.84 -1.50 21.18
N GLY A 380 -10.32 -0.28 20.95
CA GLY A 380 -11.58 0.19 21.50
C GLY A 380 -12.82 -0.27 20.75
N SER A 381 -13.97 -0.12 21.39
CA SER A 381 -15.28 -0.30 20.78
C SER A 381 -16.27 0.71 21.32
N ILE A 382 -16.92 1.43 20.42
CA ILE A 382 -18.06 2.30 20.70
C ILE A 382 -19.33 1.57 20.27
N ARG A 383 -20.31 1.47 21.18
CA ARG A 383 -21.56 0.76 20.94
C ARG A 383 -22.78 1.49 21.48
N PHE A 384 -23.93 1.21 20.89
CA PHE A 384 -25.24 1.58 21.43
C PHE A 384 -26.12 0.34 21.57
N LYS A 385 -26.78 0.19 22.73
CA LYS A 385 -27.80 -0.85 22.99
C LYS A 385 -28.76 -0.32 24.06
N GLY A 386 -29.69 0.53 23.65
CA GLY A 386 -30.57 1.28 24.57
C GLY A 386 -29.84 2.41 25.31
N THR A 387 -28.56 2.20 25.65
CA THR A 387 -27.65 3.21 26.19
C THR A 387 -26.30 3.18 25.46
N ALA A 388 -25.49 4.22 25.67
CA ALA A 388 -24.15 4.33 25.11
C ALA A 388 -23.11 3.46 25.86
N PHE A 389 -22.14 2.92 25.13
CA PHE A 389 -21.03 2.14 25.69
C PHE A 389 -19.71 2.52 25.01
N VAL A 390 -18.67 2.79 25.80
CA VAL A 390 -17.28 2.83 25.34
C VAL A 390 -16.50 1.74 26.05
N ILE A 391 -15.83 0.89 25.29
CA ILE A 391 -15.15 -0.30 25.78
C ILE A 391 -13.69 -0.24 25.31
N ILE A 392 -12.74 -0.39 26.22
CA ILE A 392 -11.31 -0.52 25.91
C ILE A 392 -10.87 -1.90 26.38
N THR A 393 -10.47 -2.76 25.44
CA THR A 393 -10.14 -4.15 25.71
C THR A 393 -8.62 -4.34 25.83
N THR A 394 -8.20 -5.27 26.69
CA THR A 394 -6.80 -5.71 26.83
C THR A 394 -6.75 -7.22 26.92
N CYS A 395 -5.73 -7.85 26.33
CA CYS A 395 -5.52 -9.28 26.45
C CYS A 395 -5.08 -9.68 27.86
N LYS A 396 -5.70 -10.73 28.43
CA LYS A 396 -5.41 -11.21 29.80
C LYS A 396 -3.97 -11.67 30.02
N ALA A 397 -3.40 -12.34 29.03
CA ALA A 397 -2.03 -12.88 29.08
C ALA A 397 -0.97 -11.84 28.68
N CYS A 398 -1.38 -10.62 28.31
CA CYS A 398 -0.46 -9.56 27.98
C CYS A 398 0.00 -8.87 29.26
N PRO A 399 1.29 -8.52 29.40
CA PRO A 399 1.85 -7.92 30.61
C PRO A 399 1.36 -6.48 30.92
N LYS A 400 0.25 -6.04 30.32
CA LYS A 400 -0.26 -4.66 30.34
C LYS A 400 -1.64 -4.59 31.01
N ARG A 401 -1.71 -4.55 32.34
CA ARG A 401 -2.91 -4.12 33.07
C ARG A 401 -3.07 -2.59 33.04
N ILE A 402 -3.06 -2.04 31.83
CA ILE A 402 -3.22 -0.60 31.56
C ILE A 402 -4.60 -0.09 32.03
N ILE A 403 -5.62 -0.95 31.98
CA ILE A 403 -7.00 -0.58 32.31
C ILE A 403 -7.20 -0.19 33.78
N ASP A 404 -6.40 -0.73 34.71
CA ASP A 404 -6.47 -0.37 36.13
C ASP A 404 -6.01 1.07 36.32
N VAL A 405 -4.82 1.40 35.81
CA VAL A 405 -4.26 2.76 35.81
C VAL A 405 -5.18 3.72 35.07
N LEU A 406 -5.67 3.33 33.90
CA LEU A 406 -6.53 4.15 33.07
C LEU A 406 -7.85 4.49 33.76
N LYS A 407 -8.47 3.51 34.43
CA LYS A 407 -9.68 3.71 35.22
C LYS A 407 -9.45 4.74 36.32
N GLU A 408 -8.37 4.60 37.10
CA GLU A 408 -8.04 5.53 38.20
C GLU A 408 -7.84 6.96 37.68
N VAL A 409 -7.04 7.12 36.62
CA VAL A 409 -6.72 8.44 36.06
C VAL A 409 -7.96 9.10 35.47
N ILE A 410 -8.79 8.38 34.70
CA ILE A 410 -10.02 8.93 34.10
C ILE A 410 -11.02 9.35 35.17
N VAL A 411 -11.21 8.56 36.24
CA VAL A 411 -12.07 8.95 37.36
C VAL A 411 -11.54 10.22 38.02
N ARG A 412 -10.24 10.28 38.35
CA ARG A 412 -9.63 11.43 39.05
C ARG A 412 -9.66 12.71 38.21
N ARG A 413 -9.36 12.62 36.92
CA ARG A 413 -9.17 13.79 36.03
C ARG A 413 -10.45 14.23 35.35
N PHE A 414 -11.28 13.28 34.91
CA PHE A 414 -12.50 13.58 34.17
C PHE A 414 -13.78 13.40 34.98
N GLY A 415 -13.71 12.78 36.16
CA GLY A 415 -14.88 12.46 36.97
C GLY A 415 -15.80 11.45 36.27
N ILE A 416 -15.23 10.58 35.43
CA ILE A 416 -15.96 9.60 34.61
C ILE A 416 -15.71 8.21 35.18
N VAL A 417 -16.78 7.47 35.48
CA VAL A 417 -16.67 6.16 36.13
C VAL A 417 -16.78 5.02 35.13
N GLY A 418 -15.78 4.12 35.16
CA GLY A 418 -15.76 2.89 34.36
C GLY A 418 -15.70 1.64 35.22
N SER A 419 -16.26 0.54 34.73
CA SER A 419 -16.17 -0.79 35.35
C SER A 419 -15.24 -1.70 34.56
N ILE A 420 -14.50 -2.55 35.26
CA ILE A 420 -13.64 -3.56 34.62
C ILE A 420 -14.39 -4.88 34.61
N ASN A 421 -14.61 -5.41 33.41
CA ASN A 421 -15.24 -6.71 33.20
C ASN A 421 -14.18 -7.69 32.73
N SER A 422 -14.18 -8.90 33.30
CA SER A 422 -13.22 -9.95 32.96
C SER A 422 -13.90 -11.04 32.13
N TYR A 423 -13.34 -11.33 30.95
CA TYR A 423 -13.81 -12.37 30.02
C TYR A 423 -12.77 -13.48 29.87
N GLU A 424 -13.09 -14.59 29.22
CA GLU A 424 -12.19 -15.75 29.13
C GLU A 424 -10.76 -15.40 28.65
N THR A 425 -10.62 -14.53 27.64
CA THR A 425 -9.34 -14.20 27.00
C THR A 425 -8.88 -12.76 27.19
N GLU A 426 -9.74 -11.90 27.70
CA GLU A 426 -9.56 -10.44 27.70
C GLU A 426 -10.22 -9.79 28.91
N ASP A 427 -9.68 -8.66 29.34
CA ASP A 427 -10.31 -7.78 30.32
C ASP A 427 -10.70 -6.47 29.62
N ALA A 428 -11.81 -5.87 30.01
CA ALA A 428 -12.34 -4.68 29.36
C ALA A 428 -12.74 -3.59 30.37
N LEU A 429 -12.21 -2.39 30.18
CA LEU A 429 -12.70 -1.19 30.84
C LEU A 429 -13.90 -0.66 30.08
N THR A 430 -15.06 -0.62 30.74
CA THR A 430 -16.35 -0.26 30.15
C THR A 430 -16.91 0.98 30.82
N PHE A 431 -17.21 2.00 30.02
CA PHE A 431 -17.97 3.18 30.39
C PHE A 431 -19.38 3.03 29.84
N ASN A 432 -20.39 3.35 30.65
CA ASN A 432 -21.80 3.13 30.32
C ASN A 432 -22.57 4.46 30.37
N ASP A 433 -23.59 4.56 29.52
CA ASP A 433 -24.61 5.62 29.53
C ASP A 433 -24.01 7.04 29.61
N GLU A 434 -24.32 7.81 30.66
CA GLU A 434 -23.86 9.19 30.82
C GLU A 434 -22.32 9.29 30.87
N ASP A 435 -21.64 8.36 31.55
CA ASP A 435 -20.18 8.32 31.61
C ASP A 435 -19.56 8.05 30.23
N ALA A 436 -20.19 7.19 29.43
CA ALA A 436 -19.77 6.96 28.05
C ALA A 436 -19.91 8.24 27.20
N VAL A 437 -21.03 8.95 27.32
CA VAL A 437 -21.28 10.20 26.57
C VAL A 437 -20.33 11.30 27.01
N ARG A 438 -20.10 11.47 28.32
CA ARG A 438 -19.13 12.42 28.87
C ARG A 438 -17.72 12.12 28.37
N LEU A 439 -17.35 10.85 28.26
CA LEU A 439 -16.06 10.46 27.68
C LEU A 439 -16.00 10.80 26.19
N LEU A 440 -17.02 10.41 25.41
CA LEU A 440 -17.09 10.70 23.97
C LEU A 440 -16.96 12.20 23.70
N ARG A 441 -17.70 13.06 24.41
CA ARG A 441 -17.60 14.53 24.24
C ARG A 441 -16.17 15.06 24.38
N ARG A 442 -15.32 14.42 25.20
CA ARG A 442 -13.92 14.81 25.38
C ARG A 442 -13.01 14.29 24.27
N VAL A 443 -13.20 13.04 23.85
CA VAL A 443 -12.24 12.35 22.99
C VAL A 443 -12.62 12.35 21.52
N VAL A 444 -13.88 12.61 21.16
CA VAL A 444 -14.43 12.41 19.81
C VAL A 444 -13.59 13.12 18.74
N LYS A 445 -13.13 14.34 19.01
CA LYS A 445 -12.30 15.15 18.10
C LYS A 445 -10.94 14.55 17.77
N TYR A 446 -10.48 13.59 18.57
CA TYR A 446 -9.21 12.86 18.41
C TYR A 446 -9.40 11.42 17.93
N ILE A 447 -10.65 10.98 17.72
CA ILE A 447 -10.96 9.66 17.17
C ILE A 447 -10.90 9.76 15.64
N HIS A 448 -9.96 9.03 15.06
CA HIS A 448 -9.71 8.96 13.63
C HIS A 448 -10.05 7.60 13.02
N HIS A 449 -10.39 6.57 13.80
CA HIS A 449 -10.90 5.33 13.21
C HIS A 449 -12.30 5.58 12.61
N PRO A 450 -12.54 5.31 11.31
CA PRO A 450 -13.75 5.73 10.59
C PRO A 450 -15.07 5.31 11.25
N LEU A 451 -15.21 4.01 11.56
CA LEU A 451 -16.43 3.49 12.19
C LEU A 451 -16.61 3.92 13.65
N ARG A 452 -15.52 4.08 14.40
CA ARG A 452 -15.59 4.51 15.80
C ARG A 452 -15.99 5.98 15.88
N ARG A 453 -15.41 6.82 15.02
CA ARG A 453 -15.78 8.22 14.86
C ARG A 453 -17.26 8.35 14.46
N LEU A 454 -17.70 7.63 13.43
CA LEU A 454 -19.10 7.65 12.99
C LEU A 454 -20.07 7.24 14.09
N ARG A 455 -19.76 6.18 14.84
CA ARG A 455 -20.59 5.74 15.98
C ARG A 455 -20.60 6.76 17.12
N ALA A 456 -19.47 7.40 17.40
CA ALA A 456 -19.39 8.45 18.40
C ALA A 456 -20.28 9.64 18.01
N GLU A 457 -20.19 10.11 16.77
CA GLU A 457 -21.02 11.21 16.25
C GLU A 457 -22.52 10.89 16.29
N LEU A 458 -22.92 9.65 15.95
CA LEU A 458 -24.31 9.21 16.05
C LEU A 458 -24.83 9.20 17.48
N ILE A 459 -24.05 8.66 18.42
CA ILE A 459 -24.43 8.63 19.83
C ILE A 459 -24.52 10.06 20.36
N LEU A 460 -23.55 10.92 20.06
CA LEU A 460 -23.61 12.32 20.47
C LEU A 460 -24.82 13.04 19.85
N ALA A 461 -25.12 12.81 18.57
CA ALA A 461 -26.31 13.37 17.93
C ALA A 461 -27.61 12.99 18.64
N LEU A 462 -27.74 11.74 19.09
CA LEU A 462 -28.90 11.30 19.89
C LEU A 462 -28.99 12.08 21.21
N TYR A 463 -27.90 12.11 21.98
CA TYR A 463 -27.89 12.73 23.32
C TYR A 463 -27.95 14.27 23.26
N ASP A 464 -27.60 14.87 22.14
CA ASP A 464 -27.77 16.31 21.87
C ASP A 464 -29.17 16.63 21.30
N GLY A 465 -30.03 15.63 21.10
CA GLY A 465 -31.39 15.81 20.58
C GLY A 465 -31.46 16.17 19.09
N ARG A 466 -30.38 15.92 18.33
CA ARG A 466 -30.32 16.17 16.88
C ARG A 466 -30.98 15.07 16.05
N ILE A 467 -31.08 13.86 16.62
CA ILE A 467 -31.79 12.72 16.03
C ILE A 467 -32.63 12.01 17.08
N SER A 468 -33.70 11.33 16.66
CA SER A 468 -34.55 10.51 17.52
C SER A 468 -33.93 9.12 17.80
N PRO A 469 -34.41 8.39 18.83
CA PRO A 469 -34.04 7.00 19.06
C PRO A 469 -34.34 6.08 17.86
N GLU A 470 -35.43 6.32 17.15
CA GLU A 470 -35.82 5.56 15.95
C GLU A 470 -34.84 5.82 14.79
N GLU A 471 -34.52 7.08 14.54
CA GLU A 471 -33.52 7.48 13.54
C GLU A 471 -32.14 6.89 13.86
N LEU A 472 -31.75 6.87 15.14
CA LEU A 472 -30.52 6.21 15.58
C LEU A 472 -30.56 4.71 15.29
N GLU A 473 -31.64 3.99 15.60
CA GLU A 473 -31.68 2.54 15.37
C GLU A 473 -31.58 2.21 13.88
N GLU A 474 -32.19 2.99 13.00
CA GLU A 474 -32.05 2.84 11.54
C GLU A 474 -30.61 3.03 11.07
N LEU A 475 -29.98 4.15 11.44
CA LEU A 475 -28.59 4.48 11.08
C LEU A 475 -27.58 3.51 11.71
N TYR A 476 -27.84 3.08 12.94
CA TYR A 476 -26.94 2.22 13.68
C TYR A 476 -27.01 0.78 13.18
N LYS A 477 -28.16 0.32 12.65
CA LYS A 477 -28.33 -1.01 12.07
C LYS A 477 -27.38 -1.28 10.90
N ILE A 478 -27.20 -0.32 9.99
CA ILE A 478 -26.35 -0.49 8.80
C ILE A 478 -24.85 -0.55 9.14
N ILE A 479 -24.44 -0.01 10.29
CA ILE A 479 -23.04 0.01 10.73
C ILE A 479 -22.70 -1.07 11.77
N LYS A 480 -23.65 -1.96 12.11
CA LYS A 480 -23.40 -3.13 12.97
C LYS A 480 -22.57 -4.17 12.22
N TYR A 481 -21.72 -4.89 12.97
CA TYR A 481 -21.10 -6.10 12.44
C TYR A 481 -22.10 -7.25 12.46
N GLU A 482 -22.18 -8.01 11.38
CA GLU A 482 -22.95 -9.24 11.32
C GLU A 482 -22.24 -10.35 12.11
N ARG A 483 -22.97 -11.04 12.99
CA ARG A 483 -22.43 -12.15 13.79
C ARG A 483 -22.78 -13.48 13.15
N GLY A 484 -21.79 -14.37 13.04
CA GLY A 484 -21.97 -15.74 12.55
C GLY A 484 -22.21 -15.88 11.04
N ARG A 485 -21.94 -14.82 10.27
CA ARG A 485 -22.02 -14.78 8.80
C ARG A 485 -20.75 -14.16 8.21
N ASP A 486 -20.59 -14.29 6.90
CA ASP A 486 -19.55 -13.56 6.16
C ASP A 486 -19.93 -12.07 6.09
N ASP A 487 -19.30 -11.25 6.93
CA ASP A 487 -19.54 -9.81 6.98
C ASP A 487 -18.50 -9.11 6.10
N VAL A 488 -18.94 -8.32 5.11
CA VAL A 488 -18.07 -7.54 4.21
C VAL A 488 -17.10 -6.60 4.93
N LYS A 489 -17.37 -6.24 6.20
CA LYS A 489 -16.48 -5.43 7.03
C LYS A 489 -15.31 -6.22 7.62
N ARG A 490 -15.32 -7.56 7.51
CA ARG A 490 -14.32 -8.48 8.08
C ARG A 490 -13.63 -9.27 6.98
N ASN A 491 -12.31 -9.39 7.06
CA ASN A 491 -11.47 -10.18 6.12
C ASN A 491 -11.58 -9.79 4.65
N ARG A 492 -12.00 -8.56 4.37
CA ARG A 492 -12.02 -7.99 3.02
C ARG A 492 -11.06 -6.81 2.87
N GLY A 493 -10.05 -6.72 3.74
CA GLY A 493 -9.08 -5.63 3.73
C GLY A 493 -8.36 -5.47 2.38
N LEU A 494 -7.99 -6.59 1.73
CA LEU A 494 -7.31 -6.54 0.43
C LEU A 494 -8.24 -6.00 -0.67
N GLU A 495 -9.49 -6.46 -0.68
CA GLU A 495 -10.50 -6.07 -1.65
C GLU A 495 -10.86 -4.59 -1.51
N VAL A 496 -11.08 -4.09 -0.29
CA VAL A 496 -11.26 -2.64 -0.06
C VAL A 496 -10.03 -1.87 -0.52
N LEU A 497 -8.83 -2.36 -0.23
CA LEU A 497 -7.61 -1.64 -0.62
C LEU A 497 -7.49 -1.52 -2.15
N ALA A 498 -7.96 -2.52 -2.90
CA ALA A 498 -8.03 -2.45 -4.36
C ALA A 498 -9.06 -1.41 -4.82
N GLN A 499 -10.23 -1.33 -4.17
CA GLN A 499 -11.35 -0.46 -4.57
C GLN A 499 -11.22 1.00 -4.09
N ALA A 500 -10.91 1.22 -2.82
CA ALA A 500 -10.86 2.54 -2.18
C ALA A 500 -9.48 3.20 -2.27
N ALA A 501 -8.46 2.43 -2.67
CA ALA A 501 -7.11 2.86 -3.03
C ALA A 501 -6.46 3.97 -2.17
N PRO A 502 -6.21 3.80 -0.85
CA PRO A 502 -5.42 4.76 -0.08
C PRO A 502 -3.99 4.80 -0.61
N GLN A 503 -3.68 5.81 -1.41
CA GLN A 503 -2.30 6.20 -1.63
C GLN A 503 -2.00 7.44 -0.79
N THR A 504 -0.86 7.40 -0.14
CA THR A 504 -0.61 8.34 0.93
C THR A 504 0.86 8.75 0.92
N HIS A 505 1.06 9.96 0.39
CA HIS A 505 2.20 10.82 0.67
C HIS A 505 1.80 11.91 1.68
N THR A 506 2.75 12.25 2.55
CA THR A 506 3.06 13.65 2.87
C THR A 506 4.41 13.95 2.24
N HIS A 507 4.49 15.05 1.49
CA HIS A 507 5.74 15.54 0.92
C HIS A 507 6.66 15.97 2.07
N GLY A 508 7.75 15.24 2.28
CA GLY A 508 8.92 15.80 2.94
C GLY A 508 9.74 16.52 1.89
N GLU A 509 9.77 17.85 1.94
CA GLU A 509 10.75 18.65 1.21
C GLU A 509 12.14 18.01 1.37
N SER A 510 12.84 17.92 0.25
CA SER A 510 14.26 17.62 0.24
C SER A 510 14.98 18.60 1.16
N ASN A 511 15.39 18.14 2.34
CA ASN A 511 16.28 18.89 3.21
C ASN A 511 17.49 19.38 2.39
N PRO A 512 17.75 20.69 2.30
CA PRO A 512 18.96 21.17 1.66
C PRO A 512 20.16 20.66 2.46
N LYS A 513 21.06 20.02 1.70
CA LYS A 513 22.47 19.71 1.97
C LYS A 513 22.99 20.14 3.36
N HIS A 514 23.51 19.16 4.09
CA HIS A 514 24.50 19.39 5.13
C HIS A 514 25.62 20.31 4.61
N GLY A 515 25.72 21.49 5.21
CA GLY A 515 26.99 22.18 5.41
C GLY A 515 27.24 22.20 6.91
N ILE A 516 28.25 21.44 7.35
CA ILE A 516 29.54 21.92 7.89
C ILE A 516 30.54 20.81 7.59
#